data_AF-A0A8D9E523-F1
#
_entry.id   AF-A0A8D9E523-F1
#
_cell.length_a   1.000
_cell.length_b   1.000
_cell.length_c   1.000
_cell.angle_alpha   90.00
_cell.angle_beta   90.00
_cell.angle_gamma   90.00
#
_symmetry.space_group_name_H-M   'P 1'
#
loop_
_entity.id
_entity.type
_entity.pdbx_description
1 polymer ?
#
loop_
_entity_poly.entity_id
_entity_poly.type
_entity_poly.pdbx_seq_one_letter_code
_entity_poly.pdbx_strand_id
1 'polypeptide(L)'
;DPTNLYIANLPLNFKEAFAELQTEINGLTGDLKTGGIPFWDYKQYAIKILFPDSENYLEFKRPDLLHTEKGLRLFDQLIMNKTFLLLFIRTLESDVNFSLSDRVKVACLLMVVLQSNMQYCTDIVKKLLAELIKRNMEGKSHPKLLLRRTESVAERMLSSWFTFLLYKFLRESAGEPLYLLFRAMNQQVYKGPVDSITGEARYSLNDNMLIRQVIDFQPMTVYVCIDGYETIEVKVLDCDTIS
;
A
#
# COMPACT_ATOMS: atom_id res chain seq x y z
N ASP A 1 7.65 -11.92 -30.13
CA ASP A 1 7.40 -11.54 -28.73
C ASP A 1 7.85 -12.69 -27.82
N PRO A 2 8.87 -12.51 -26.97
CA PRO A 2 9.39 -13.57 -26.10
C PRO A 2 8.34 -14.17 -25.17
N THR A 3 7.28 -13.42 -24.84
CA THR A 3 6.16 -13.86 -24.01
C THR A 3 5.39 -15.04 -24.64
N ASN A 4 5.20 -15.01 -25.96
CA ASN A 4 4.48 -16.07 -26.70
C ASN A 4 5.27 -17.38 -26.76
N LEU A 5 6.60 -17.33 -26.70
CA LEU A 5 7.45 -18.54 -26.69
C LEU A 5 7.39 -19.27 -25.34
N TYR A 6 7.27 -18.53 -24.23
CA TYR A 6 7.11 -19.11 -22.90
C TYR A 6 5.73 -19.77 -22.73
N ILE A 7 4.67 -19.12 -23.20
CA ILE A 7 3.31 -19.67 -23.15
C ILE A 7 3.21 -20.96 -23.98
N ALA A 8 3.89 -21.04 -25.13
CA ALA A 8 3.91 -22.22 -25.98
C ALA A 8 4.52 -23.47 -25.31
N ASN A 9 5.40 -23.30 -24.32
CA ASN A 9 6.07 -24.39 -23.60
C ASN A 9 5.38 -24.77 -22.28
N LEU A 10 4.29 -24.10 -21.90
CA LEU A 10 3.51 -24.49 -20.73
C LEU A 10 2.78 -25.83 -20.97
N PRO A 11 2.67 -26.69 -19.94
CA PRO A 11 1.82 -27.88 -20.01
C PRO A 11 0.36 -27.48 -20.27
N LEU A 12 -0.43 -28.35 -20.90
CA LEU A 12 -1.75 -28.02 -21.44
C LEU A 12 -2.71 -27.44 -20.39
N ASN A 13 -2.71 -28.00 -19.19
CA ASN A 13 -3.49 -27.52 -18.04
C ASN A 13 -3.15 -26.08 -17.63
N PHE A 14 -1.89 -25.66 -17.75
CA PHE A 14 -1.48 -24.28 -17.49
C PHE A 14 -1.86 -23.33 -18.63
N LYS A 15 -1.89 -23.82 -19.87
CA LYS A 15 -2.38 -23.03 -21.02
C LYS A 15 -3.88 -22.78 -20.92
N GLU A 16 -4.64 -23.79 -20.53
CA GLU A 16 -6.09 -23.69 -20.30
C GLU A 16 -6.39 -22.74 -19.14
N ALA A 17 -5.74 -22.92 -17.98
CA ALA A 17 -5.89 -22.00 -16.84
C ALA A 17 -5.49 -20.56 -17.18
N PHE A 18 -4.45 -20.37 -18.00
CA PHE A 18 -4.04 -19.04 -18.47
C PHE A 18 -5.06 -18.43 -19.44
N ALA A 19 -5.62 -19.21 -20.37
CA ALA A 19 -6.65 -18.74 -21.30
C ALA A 19 -7.96 -18.39 -20.57
N GLU A 20 -8.34 -19.17 -19.57
CA GLU A 20 -9.46 -18.85 -18.67
C GLU A 20 -9.22 -17.53 -17.94
N LEU A 21 -8.04 -17.38 -17.33
CA LEU A 21 -7.68 -16.15 -16.62
C LEU A 21 -7.63 -14.93 -17.55
N GLN A 22 -7.14 -15.07 -18.79
CA GLN A 22 -7.19 -13.97 -19.76
C GLN A 22 -8.63 -13.59 -20.15
N THR A 23 -9.50 -14.58 -20.34
CA THR A 23 -10.91 -14.33 -20.67
C THR A 23 -11.63 -13.61 -19.54
N GLU A 24 -11.33 -13.99 -18.30
CA GLU A 24 -11.87 -13.35 -17.10
C GLU A 24 -11.33 -11.94 -16.91
N ILE A 25 -10.02 -11.72 -17.08
CA ILE A 25 -9.44 -10.37 -17.05
C ILE A 25 -10.11 -9.47 -18.08
N ASN A 26 -10.38 -9.98 -19.29
CA ASN A 26 -11.11 -9.22 -20.29
C ASN A 26 -12.54 -8.87 -19.81
N GLY A 27 -13.23 -9.80 -19.14
CA GLY A 27 -14.51 -9.52 -18.46
C GLY A 27 -14.38 -8.43 -17.38
N LEU A 28 -13.36 -8.54 -16.52
CA LEU A 28 -13.06 -7.55 -15.47
C LEU A 28 -12.81 -6.16 -16.05
N THR A 29 -12.11 -6.05 -17.19
CA THR A 29 -11.89 -4.77 -17.89
C THR A 29 -13.20 -4.16 -18.42
N GLY A 30 -14.18 -4.99 -18.79
CA GLY A 30 -15.51 -4.56 -19.21
C GLY A 30 -16.29 -3.91 -18.06
N ASP A 31 -16.33 -4.56 -16.90
CA ASP A 31 -16.96 -4.02 -15.69
C ASP A 31 -16.31 -2.71 -15.25
N LEU A 32 -14.97 -2.65 -15.34
CA LEU A 32 -14.17 -1.48 -14.97
C LEU A 32 -14.49 -0.24 -15.81
N LYS A 33 -14.80 -0.42 -17.09
CA LYS A 33 -15.25 0.69 -17.94
C LYS A 33 -16.62 1.25 -17.53
N THR A 34 -17.42 0.44 -16.84
CA THR A 34 -18.79 0.80 -16.43
C THR A 34 -18.82 1.36 -15.00
N GLY A 35 -18.07 0.76 -14.06
CA GLY A 35 -18.05 1.12 -12.65
C GLY A 35 -16.87 1.98 -12.19
N GLY A 36 -15.80 2.08 -13.00
CA GLY A 36 -14.57 2.79 -12.64
C GLY A 36 -13.76 2.10 -11.54
N ILE A 37 -12.58 2.66 -11.23
CA ILE A 37 -11.73 2.19 -10.13
C ILE A 37 -12.06 3.03 -8.88
N PRO A 38 -12.34 2.40 -7.73
CA PRO A 38 -12.63 3.11 -6.49
C PRO A 38 -11.35 3.66 -5.84
N PHE A 39 -10.69 4.61 -6.49
CA PHE A 39 -9.52 5.28 -5.93
C PHE A 39 -9.89 6.04 -4.65
N TRP A 40 -9.07 5.90 -3.62
CA TRP A 40 -9.09 6.84 -2.50
C TRP A 40 -8.75 8.26 -2.98
N ASP A 41 -9.31 9.26 -2.30
CA ASP A 41 -8.85 10.62 -2.48
C ASP A 41 -7.40 10.75 -1.98
N TYR A 42 -6.74 11.85 -2.37
CA TYR A 42 -5.34 12.07 -2.04
C TYR A 42 -5.06 12.03 -0.54
N LYS A 43 -5.98 12.58 0.27
CA LYS A 43 -5.83 12.70 1.71
C LYS A 43 -5.92 11.34 2.38
N GLN A 44 -6.92 10.54 2.02
CA GLN A 44 -7.10 9.17 2.51
C GLN A 44 -5.92 8.28 2.10
N TYR A 45 -5.51 8.35 0.84
CA TYR A 45 -4.34 7.63 0.33
C TYR A 45 -3.07 7.98 1.11
N ALA A 46 -2.79 9.27 1.30
CA ALA A 46 -1.60 9.71 2.01
C ALA A 46 -1.62 9.28 3.49
N ILE A 47 -2.75 9.46 4.17
CA ILE A 47 -2.89 9.06 5.59
C ILE A 47 -2.70 7.55 5.75
N LYS A 48 -3.33 6.73 4.90
CA LYS A 48 -3.22 5.26 4.99
C LYS A 48 -1.80 4.75 4.76
N ILE A 49 -0.99 5.42 3.95
CA ILE A 49 0.42 5.03 3.71
C ILE A 49 1.36 5.55 4.79
N LEU A 50 1.18 6.80 5.21
CA LEU A 50 2.03 7.39 6.25
C LEU A 50 1.75 6.77 7.61
N PHE A 51 0.48 6.41 7.87
CA PHE A 51 -0.01 5.93 9.15
C PHE A 51 -1.00 4.76 8.98
N PRO A 52 -0.52 3.54 8.72
CA PRO A 52 -1.38 2.38 8.44
C PRO A 52 -2.17 1.92 9.67
N ASP A 53 -1.57 1.96 10.86
CA ASP A 53 -2.13 1.38 12.10
C ASP A 53 -3.08 2.33 12.86
N SER A 54 -3.32 3.51 12.31
CA SER A 54 -4.08 4.55 12.97
C SER A 54 -5.44 4.71 12.31
N GLU A 55 -6.45 4.11 12.91
CA GLU A 55 -7.83 4.34 12.51
C GLU A 55 -8.27 5.80 12.78
N ASN A 56 -7.57 6.54 13.66
CA ASN A 56 -8.10 7.74 14.32
C ASN A 56 -7.24 9.04 14.27
N TYR A 57 -6.28 9.23 13.35
CA TYR A 57 -5.54 10.52 13.31
C TYR A 57 -6.39 11.72 12.84
N LEU A 58 -7.59 11.51 12.30
CA LEU A 58 -8.45 12.61 11.81
C LEU A 58 -9.31 13.28 12.90
N GLU A 59 -9.30 12.76 14.14
CA GLU A 59 -10.03 13.34 15.27
C GLU A 59 -9.24 14.42 16.05
N PHE A 60 -8.37 15.19 15.39
CA PHE A 60 -7.75 16.38 15.99
C PHE A 60 -8.70 17.60 16.05
N LYS A 61 -10.00 17.39 16.30
CA LYS A 61 -10.88 18.47 16.79
C LYS A 61 -10.94 18.40 18.31
N ARG A 62 -9.82 18.72 18.97
CA ARG A 62 -9.82 19.01 20.42
C ARG A 62 -9.98 20.52 20.64
N PRO A 63 -11.05 20.97 21.31
CA PRO A 63 -11.32 22.40 21.55
C PRO A 63 -10.31 23.09 22.49
N ASP A 64 -9.42 22.35 23.17
CA ASP A 64 -8.47 22.89 24.15
C ASP A 64 -7.17 23.48 23.56
N LEU A 65 -7.04 23.60 22.23
CA LEU A 65 -5.78 23.96 21.56
C LEU A 65 -5.45 25.46 21.51
N LEU A 66 -6.32 26.35 22.00
CA LEU A 66 -6.12 27.80 21.88
C LEU A 66 -4.81 28.32 22.50
N HIS A 67 -4.39 27.78 23.65
CA HIS A 67 -3.09 28.14 24.25
C HIS A 67 -1.91 27.42 23.59
N THR A 68 -2.14 26.22 23.06
CA THR A 68 -1.14 25.41 22.35
C THR A 68 -0.83 25.97 20.96
N GLU A 69 -1.78 26.66 20.33
CA GLU A 69 -1.68 27.18 18.97
C GLU A 69 -0.51 28.16 18.79
N LYS A 70 -0.29 29.07 19.76
CA LYS A 70 0.86 29.99 19.69
C LYS A 70 2.19 29.25 19.73
N GLY A 71 2.31 28.23 20.58
CA GLY A 71 3.51 27.39 20.68
C GLY A 71 3.75 26.60 19.39
N LEU A 72 2.69 26.03 18.81
CA LEU A 72 2.76 25.29 17.54
C LEU A 72 3.17 26.18 16.37
N ARG A 73 2.68 27.42 16.30
CA ARG A 73 3.11 28.39 15.27
C ARG A 73 4.59 28.75 15.40
N LEU A 74 5.09 28.95 16.63
CA LEU A 74 6.53 29.18 16.85
C LEU A 74 7.36 27.94 16.52
N PHE A 75 6.85 26.75 16.82
CA PHE A 75 7.52 25.51 16.46
C PHE A 75 7.56 25.29 14.95
N ASP A 76 6.48 25.61 14.22
CA ASP A 76 6.48 25.58 12.76
C ASP A 76 7.55 26.50 12.15
N GLN A 77 7.73 27.71 12.71
CA GLN A 77 8.83 28.61 12.31
C GLN A 77 10.22 27.99 12.51
N LEU A 78 10.41 27.22 13.60
CA LEU A 78 11.65 26.48 13.83
C LEU A 78 11.81 25.34 12.81
N ILE A 79 10.74 24.60 12.50
CA ILE A 79 10.76 23.53 11.48
C ILE A 79 11.10 24.08 10.09
N MET A 80 10.66 25.30 9.78
CA MET A 80 11.00 26.00 8.52
C MET A 80 12.42 26.57 8.51
N ASN A 81 13.16 26.50 9.63
CA ASN A 81 14.58 26.81 9.67
C ASN A 81 15.42 25.56 9.36
N LYS A 82 16.12 25.59 8.22
CA LYS A 82 16.93 24.47 7.71
C LYS A 82 17.95 23.93 8.72
N THR A 83 18.65 24.83 9.41
CA THR A 83 19.70 24.45 10.37
C THR A 83 19.08 23.78 11.58
N PHE A 84 18.01 24.35 12.11
CA PHE A 84 17.28 23.78 13.24
C PHE A 84 16.76 22.38 12.91
N LEU A 85 16.03 22.24 11.79
CA LEU A 85 15.39 20.97 11.44
C LEU A 85 16.41 19.83 11.24
N LEU A 86 17.53 20.12 10.57
CA LEU A 86 18.61 19.15 10.41
C LEU A 86 19.24 18.77 11.75
N LEU A 87 19.47 19.74 12.64
CA LEU A 87 20.01 19.46 13.98
C LEU A 87 19.02 18.64 14.82
N PHE A 88 17.75 19.03 14.81
CA PHE A 88 16.66 18.34 15.51
C PHE A 88 16.59 16.86 15.14
N ILE A 89 16.57 16.55 13.84
CA ILE A 89 16.54 15.15 13.36
C ILE A 89 17.81 14.40 13.79
N ARG A 90 19.00 15.00 13.66
CA ARG A 90 20.25 14.37 14.09
C ARG A 90 20.27 14.07 15.59
N THR A 91 19.81 15.01 16.41
CA THR A 91 19.75 14.83 17.86
C THR A 91 18.82 13.68 18.22
N LEU A 92 17.64 13.59 17.60
CA LEU A 92 16.74 12.45 17.80
C LEU A 92 17.37 11.12 17.37
N GLU A 93 17.96 11.06 16.17
CA GLU A 93 18.60 9.82 15.67
C GLU A 93 19.82 9.37 16.49
N SER A 94 20.47 10.29 17.21
CA SER A 94 21.63 9.97 18.06
C SER A 94 21.26 9.37 19.42
N ASP A 95 19.99 9.49 19.84
CA ASP A 95 19.52 8.90 21.09
C ASP A 95 19.29 7.39 20.91
N VAL A 96 19.92 6.60 21.79
CA VAL A 96 19.81 5.14 21.82
C VAL A 96 18.39 4.69 22.15
N ASN A 97 17.63 5.50 22.89
CA ASN A 97 16.23 5.22 23.22
C ASN A 97 15.26 5.56 22.07
N PHE A 98 15.74 6.17 20.99
CA PHE A 98 14.90 6.56 19.85
C PHE A 98 14.68 5.38 18.91
N SER A 99 13.56 4.68 19.13
CA SER A 99 13.21 3.44 18.46
C SER A 99 12.94 3.60 16.96
N LEU A 100 12.94 2.49 16.22
CA LEU A 100 12.52 2.48 14.80
C LEU A 100 11.09 3.00 14.62
N SER A 101 10.18 2.69 15.55
CA SER A 101 8.80 3.19 15.52
C SER A 101 8.76 4.71 15.66
N ASP A 102 9.58 5.28 16.56
CA ASP A 102 9.62 6.73 16.77
C ASP A 102 10.23 7.47 15.58
N ARG A 103 11.27 6.89 14.96
CA ARG A 103 11.84 7.39 13.70
C ARG A 103 10.78 7.47 12.61
N VAL A 104 9.97 6.42 12.46
CA VAL A 104 8.90 6.37 11.47
C VAL A 104 7.84 7.42 11.76
N LYS A 105 7.39 7.55 13.02
CA LYS A 105 6.38 8.54 13.42
C LYS A 105 6.86 9.97 13.17
N VAL A 106 8.07 10.32 13.62
CA VAL A 106 8.63 11.65 13.44
C VAL A 106 8.81 11.97 11.96
N ALA A 107 9.33 11.03 11.16
CA ALA A 107 9.45 11.21 9.72
C ALA A 107 8.09 11.50 9.07
N CYS A 108 7.05 10.71 9.35
CA CYS A 108 5.73 10.92 8.77
C CYS A 108 5.08 12.24 9.22
N LEU A 109 5.19 12.61 10.51
CA LEU A 109 4.68 13.89 11.00
C LEU A 109 5.40 15.08 10.36
N LEU A 110 6.74 15.03 10.26
CA LEU A 110 7.51 16.06 9.57
C LEU A 110 7.09 16.17 8.11
N MET A 111 6.90 15.05 7.41
CA MET A 111 6.47 15.07 6.01
C MET A 111 5.11 15.72 5.82
N VAL A 112 4.15 15.51 6.75
CA VAL A 112 2.84 16.19 6.74
C VAL A 112 3.00 17.70 6.94
N VAL A 113 3.81 18.13 7.91
CA VAL A 113 4.07 19.56 8.17
C VAL A 113 4.73 20.25 6.97
N LEU A 114 5.75 19.60 6.39
CA LEU A 114 6.53 20.11 5.28
C LEU A 114 5.82 20.02 3.92
N GLN A 115 4.69 19.31 3.83
CA GLN A 115 3.93 19.10 2.60
C GLN A 115 3.46 20.42 1.97
N SER A 116 3.20 21.44 2.79
CA SER A 116 2.83 22.79 2.33
C SER A 116 3.94 23.50 1.53
N ASN A 117 5.20 23.08 1.72
CA ASN A 117 6.37 23.61 1.04
C ASN A 117 7.29 22.47 0.56
N MET A 118 6.85 21.77 -0.49
CA MET A 118 7.57 20.63 -1.05
C MET A 118 8.96 20.96 -1.58
N GLN A 119 9.24 22.21 -1.96
CA GLN A 119 10.58 22.64 -2.36
C GLN A 119 11.54 22.55 -1.16
N TYR A 120 11.17 23.15 -0.03
CA TYR A 120 11.93 23.07 1.21
C TYR A 120 12.03 21.62 1.71
N CYS A 121 10.92 20.88 1.70
CA CYS A 121 10.90 19.45 2.06
C CYS A 121 11.94 18.65 1.27
N THR A 122 11.98 18.86 -0.05
CA THR A 122 12.91 18.17 -0.96
C THR A 122 14.36 18.50 -0.63
N ASP A 123 14.67 19.76 -0.30
CA ASP A 123 16.02 20.17 0.06
C ASP A 123 16.48 19.56 1.40
N ILE A 124 15.56 19.40 2.36
CA ILE A 124 15.83 18.70 3.62
C ILE A 124 16.09 17.21 3.36
N VAL A 125 15.20 16.53 2.62
CA VAL A 125 15.36 15.11 2.29
C VAL A 125 16.68 14.85 1.56
N LYS A 126 17.03 15.65 0.54
CA LYS A 126 18.32 15.56 -0.15
C LYS A 126 19.51 15.69 0.79
N LYS A 127 19.46 16.65 1.72
CA LYS A 127 20.56 16.90 2.65
C LYS A 127 20.72 15.74 3.64
N LEU A 128 19.63 15.24 4.20
CA LEU A 128 19.62 14.09 5.10
C LEU A 128 20.10 12.81 4.40
N LEU A 129 19.67 12.56 3.16
CA LEU A 129 20.14 11.42 2.37
C LEU A 129 21.63 11.52 2.06
N ALA A 130 22.14 12.69 1.68
CA ALA A 130 23.56 12.89 1.45
C ALA A 130 24.40 12.60 2.72
N GLU A 131 23.90 13.00 3.89
CA GLU A 131 24.53 12.69 5.17
C GLU A 131 24.45 11.21 5.53
N LEU A 132 23.32 10.56 5.28
CA LEU A 132 23.15 9.12 5.46
C LEU A 132 24.13 8.33 4.59
N ILE A 133 24.25 8.69 3.31
CA ILE A 133 25.20 8.08 2.37
C ILE A 133 26.62 8.23 2.90
N LYS A 134 27.02 9.46 3.26
CA LYS A 134 28.37 9.74 3.77
C LYS A 134 28.69 8.91 5.02
N ARG A 135 27.80 8.88 6.01
CA ARG A 135 27.97 8.09 7.25
C ARG A 135 28.12 6.58 6.96
N ASN A 136 27.31 6.04 6.06
CA ASN A 136 27.37 4.62 5.69
C ASN A 136 28.69 4.27 4.99
N MET A 137 29.16 5.14 4.09
CA MET A 137 30.44 4.96 3.38
C MET A 137 31.63 5.03 4.35
N GLU A 138 31.61 5.93 5.33
CA GLU A 138 32.64 6.04 6.37
C GLU A 138 32.63 4.83 7.32
N GLY A 139 31.45 4.29 7.63
CA GLY A 139 31.26 3.13 8.50
C GLY A 139 31.65 1.78 7.89
N LYS A 140 32.35 1.75 6.74
CA LYS A 140 32.74 0.54 5.98
C LYS A 140 31.56 -0.39 5.63
N SER A 141 30.34 0.13 5.62
CA SER A 141 29.17 -0.64 5.21
C SER A 141 29.22 -0.88 3.70
N HIS A 142 28.81 -2.07 3.26
CA HIS A 142 28.86 -2.41 1.85
C HIS A 142 27.87 -1.52 1.07
N PRO A 143 28.28 -0.79 0.01
CA PRO A 143 27.44 0.22 -0.65
C PRO A 143 26.09 -0.31 -1.15
N LYS A 144 26.03 -1.57 -1.59
CA LYS A 144 24.76 -2.22 -2.02
C LYS A 144 23.75 -2.46 -0.88
N LEU A 145 24.13 -2.26 0.37
CA LEU A 145 23.24 -2.39 1.52
C LEU A 145 22.59 -1.06 1.92
N LEU A 146 23.07 0.07 1.38
CA LEU A 146 22.47 1.38 1.60
C LEU A 146 21.03 1.41 1.07
N LEU A 147 20.09 2.00 1.83
CA LEU A 147 18.65 2.05 1.53
C LEU A 147 17.96 0.66 1.44
N ARG A 148 18.63 -0.43 1.83
CA ARG A 148 18.04 -1.78 1.79
C ARG A 148 16.97 -1.97 2.86
N ARG A 149 17.09 -1.28 3.99
CA ARG A 149 16.15 -1.31 5.11
C ARG A 149 15.86 0.12 5.53
N THR A 150 14.60 0.43 5.82
CA THR A 150 14.19 1.75 6.29
C THR A 150 14.52 1.87 7.78
N GLU A 151 15.73 2.34 8.10
CA GLU A 151 16.23 2.40 9.47
C GLU A 151 16.46 3.84 9.96
N SER A 152 16.41 4.82 9.06
CA SER A 152 16.58 6.24 9.35
C SER A 152 15.33 7.07 9.08
N VAL A 153 15.26 8.23 9.73
CA VAL A 153 14.27 9.27 9.46
C VAL A 153 14.36 9.70 8.00
N ALA A 154 15.58 9.81 7.45
CA ALA A 154 15.81 10.19 6.06
C ALA A 154 15.16 9.22 5.05
N GLU A 155 15.34 7.91 5.26
CA GLU A 155 14.75 6.88 4.40
C GLU A 155 13.22 6.89 4.45
N ARG A 156 12.64 7.05 5.66
CA ARG A 156 11.19 7.14 5.79
C ARG A 156 10.61 8.42 5.19
N MET A 157 11.31 9.55 5.34
CA MET A 157 10.94 10.80 4.67
C MET A 157 10.99 10.67 3.15
N LEU A 158 12.02 9.99 2.61
CA LEU A 158 12.10 9.71 1.17
C LEU A 158 10.93 8.85 0.67
N SER A 159 10.56 7.80 1.41
CA SER A 159 9.39 6.97 1.08
C SER A 159 8.10 7.81 1.06
N SER A 160 7.90 8.67 2.06
CA SER A 160 6.73 9.56 2.14
C SER A 160 6.74 10.63 1.02
N TRP A 161 7.92 11.11 0.63
CA TRP A 161 8.09 12.04 -0.49
C TRP A 161 7.63 11.41 -1.81
N PHE A 162 8.01 10.15 -2.05
CA PHE A 162 7.47 9.38 -3.19
C PHE A 162 5.97 9.18 -3.10
N THR A 163 5.42 8.87 -1.91
CA THR A 163 3.97 8.76 -1.71
C THR A 163 3.25 10.00 -2.23
N PHE A 164 3.70 11.20 -1.85
CA PHE A 164 3.07 12.45 -2.27
C PHE A 164 3.18 12.69 -3.78
N LEU A 165 4.36 12.50 -4.37
CA LEU A 165 4.61 12.86 -5.76
C LEU A 165 4.10 11.84 -6.77
N LEU A 166 4.05 10.55 -6.40
CA LEU A 166 3.62 9.49 -7.29
C LEU A 166 2.10 9.25 -7.26
N TYR A 167 1.33 9.97 -6.44
CA TYR A 167 -0.12 9.79 -6.40
C TYR A 167 -0.80 10.02 -7.76
N LYS A 168 -0.40 11.06 -8.49
CA LYS A 168 -0.94 11.34 -9.82
C LYS A 168 -0.60 10.21 -10.81
N PHE A 169 0.65 9.77 -10.82
CA PHE A 169 1.10 8.63 -11.63
C PHE A 169 0.34 7.34 -11.27
N LEU A 170 0.11 7.10 -9.97
CA LEU A 170 -0.70 5.97 -9.52
C LEU A 170 -2.11 6.06 -10.11
N ARG A 171 -2.78 7.21 -10.03
CA ARG A 171 -4.14 7.33 -10.57
C ARG A 171 -4.22 7.25 -12.10
N GLU A 172 -3.24 7.81 -12.80
CA GLU A 172 -3.30 7.98 -14.26
C GLU A 172 -2.62 6.86 -15.04
N SER A 173 -1.81 6.00 -14.40
CA SER A 173 -1.02 5.01 -15.12
C SER A 173 -0.89 3.68 -14.40
N ALA A 174 -0.51 3.67 -13.13
CA ALA A 174 -0.22 2.41 -12.42
C ALA A 174 -1.45 1.78 -11.73
N GLY A 175 -2.51 2.55 -11.52
CA GLY A 175 -3.64 2.17 -10.70
C GLY A 175 -4.57 1.16 -11.37
N GLU A 176 -4.82 1.33 -12.66
CA GLU A 176 -5.62 0.38 -13.46
C GLU A 176 -5.00 -1.02 -13.51
N PRO A 177 -3.72 -1.20 -13.94
CA PRO A 177 -3.12 -2.54 -13.95
C PRO A 177 -3.00 -3.14 -12.55
N LEU A 178 -2.76 -2.32 -11.51
CA LEU A 178 -2.72 -2.80 -10.13
C LEU A 178 -4.10 -3.29 -9.65
N TYR A 179 -5.15 -2.54 -9.94
CA TYR A 179 -6.52 -2.91 -9.55
C TYR A 179 -7.03 -4.12 -10.33
N LEU A 180 -6.69 -4.23 -11.62
CA LEU A 180 -6.96 -5.41 -12.43
C LEU A 180 -6.29 -6.66 -11.88
N LEU A 181 -5.02 -6.56 -11.50
CA LEU A 181 -4.30 -7.67 -10.86
C LEU A 181 -4.97 -8.09 -9.56
N PHE A 182 -5.35 -7.12 -8.70
CA PHE A 182 -6.09 -7.40 -7.47
C PHE A 182 -7.41 -8.12 -7.73
N ARG A 183 -8.23 -7.63 -8.66
CA ARG A 183 -9.50 -8.28 -9.02
C ARG A 183 -9.29 -9.68 -9.58
N ALA A 184 -8.31 -9.87 -10.46
CA ALA A 184 -7.99 -11.17 -11.05
C ALA A 184 -7.53 -12.17 -9.98
N MET A 185 -6.70 -11.74 -9.04
CA MET A 185 -6.28 -12.57 -7.92
C MET A 185 -7.46 -12.95 -7.02
N ASN A 186 -8.32 -12.01 -6.65
CA ASN A 186 -9.51 -12.32 -5.84
C ASN A 186 -10.44 -13.30 -6.56
N GLN A 187 -10.76 -13.03 -7.83
CA GLN A 187 -11.61 -13.92 -8.62
C GLN A 187 -11.02 -15.34 -8.69
N GLN A 188 -9.72 -15.46 -8.90
CA GLN A 188 -9.06 -16.76 -8.95
C GLN A 188 -9.09 -17.50 -7.60
N VAL A 189 -8.91 -16.77 -6.49
CA VAL A 189 -8.99 -17.34 -5.13
C VAL A 189 -10.40 -17.87 -4.85
N TYR A 190 -11.44 -17.10 -5.17
CA TYR A 190 -12.84 -17.44 -4.89
C TYR A 190 -13.49 -18.44 -5.86
N LYS A 191 -12.75 -18.94 -6.87
CA LYS A 191 -13.23 -20.07 -7.69
C LYS A 191 -13.23 -21.41 -6.96
N GLY A 192 -12.49 -21.50 -5.86
CA GLY A 192 -12.36 -22.71 -5.07
C GLY A 192 -12.63 -22.44 -3.60
N PRO A 193 -12.72 -23.51 -2.78
CA PRO A 193 -12.98 -23.38 -1.36
C PRO A 193 -12.00 -22.44 -0.67
N VAL A 194 -12.53 -21.59 0.19
CA VAL A 194 -11.77 -20.74 1.12
C VAL A 194 -12.26 -21.05 2.53
N ASP A 195 -11.33 -21.43 3.41
CA ASP A 195 -11.63 -21.65 4.82
C ASP A 195 -11.87 -20.30 5.50
N SER A 196 -13.07 -20.08 6.02
CA SER A 196 -13.47 -18.81 6.62
C SER A 196 -12.81 -18.53 7.98
N ILE A 197 -12.22 -19.54 8.62
CA ILE A 197 -11.53 -19.41 9.91
C ILE A 197 -10.04 -19.16 9.69
N THR A 198 -9.39 -19.96 8.84
CA THR A 198 -7.94 -19.90 8.63
C THR A 198 -7.54 -18.94 7.50
N GLY A 199 -8.45 -18.66 6.56
CA GLY A 199 -8.17 -17.92 5.33
C GLY A 199 -7.39 -18.73 4.29
N GLU A 200 -7.14 -20.02 4.53
CA GLU A 200 -6.54 -20.90 3.54
C GLU A 200 -7.46 -21.03 2.33
N ALA A 201 -6.90 -21.06 1.12
CA ALA A 201 -7.66 -21.15 -0.11
C ALA A 201 -7.12 -22.24 -1.03
N ARG A 202 -8.01 -22.89 -1.78
CA ARG A 202 -7.63 -23.93 -2.75
C ARG A 202 -6.72 -23.40 -3.86
N TYR A 203 -6.92 -22.15 -4.29
CA TYR A 203 -6.18 -21.50 -5.37
C TYR A 203 -5.26 -20.38 -4.87
N SER A 204 -4.76 -20.49 -3.64
CA SER A 204 -3.79 -19.56 -3.08
C SER A 204 -2.45 -19.60 -3.85
N LEU A 205 -1.87 -18.42 -4.09
CA LEU A 205 -0.49 -18.29 -4.57
C LEU A 205 0.55 -18.40 -3.44
N ASN A 206 0.12 -18.35 -2.18
CA ASN A 206 0.96 -18.53 -1.01
C ASN A 206 0.85 -19.99 -0.53
N ASP A 207 1.96 -20.73 -0.59
CA ASP A 207 2.04 -22.15 -0.21
C ASP A 207 1.67 -22.42 1.25
N ASN A 208 1.86 -21.42 2.13
CA ASN A 208 1.46 -21.50 3.53
C ASN A 208 -0.05 -21.28 3.75
N MET A 209 -0.77 -20.76 2.74
CA MET A 209 -2.21 -20.50 2.78
C MET A 209 -2.96 -21.43 1.82
N LEU A 210 -2.35 -22.55 1.42
CA LEU A 210 -2.91 -23.47 0.45
C LEU A 210 -3.66 -24.60 1.17
N ILE A 211 -4.93 -24.79 0.82
CA ILE A 211 -5.67 -25.98 1.27
C ILE A 211 -5.08 -27.22 0.59
N ARG A 212 -4.41 -28.05 1.39
CA ARG A 212 -3.81 -29.33 0.95
C ARG A 212 -4.76 -30.51 1.02
N GLN A 213 -5.82 -30.39 1.81
CA GLN A 213 -6.84 -31.41 1.92
C GLN A 213 -7.64 -31.52 0.63
N VAL A 214 -8.08 -32.73 0.30
CA VAL A 214 -9.02 -32.94 -0.80
C VAL A 214 -10.40 -32.57 -0.27
N ILE A 215 -10.97 -31.51 -0.83
CA ILE A 215 -12.33 -31.06 -0.55
C ILE A 215 -13.10 -31.22 -1.86
N ASP A 216 -14.14 -32.04 -1.82
CA ASP A 216 -15.12 -32.11 -2.90
C ASP A 216 -16.05 -30.91 -2.77
N PHE A 217 -16.24 -30.18 -3.87
CA PHE A 217 -17.13 -29.02 -3.94
C PHE A 217 -17.79 -28.95 -5.31
N GLN A 218 -18.94 -28.30 -5.39
CA GLN A 218 -19.68 -28.07 -6.61
C GLN A 218 -20.05 -26.60 -6.76
N PRO A 219 -19.84 -25.99 -7.95
CA PRO A 219 -20.33 -24.66 -8.21
C PRO A 219 -21.86 -24.67 -8.29
N MET A 220 -22.48 -23.68 -7.66
CA MET A 220 -23.92 -23.45 -7.64
C MET A 220 -24.24 -22.04 -8.13
N THR A 221 -25.41 -21.88 -8.73
CA THR A 221 -25.96 -20.57 -9.10
C THR A 221 -27.13 -20.24 -8.18
N VAL A 222 -27.03 -19.10 -7.49
CA VAL A 222 -28.08 -18.56 -6.63
C VAL A 222 -28.62 -17.29 -7.25
N TYR A 223 -29.94 -17.12 -7.20
CA TYR A 223 -30.64 -15.93 -7.69
C TYR A 223 -30.97 -15.02 -6.51
N VAL A 224 -30.28 -13.88 -6.42
CA VAL A 224 -30.43 -12.92 -5.32
C VAL A 224 -31.36 -11.80 -5.77
N CYS A 225 -32.43 -11.56 -5.02
CA CYS A 225 -33.33 -10.43 -5.25
C CYS A 225 -32.99 -9.29 -4.28
N ILE A 226 -32.64 -8.12 -4.81
CA ILE A 226 -32.40 -6.92 -4.01
C ILE A 226 -33.65 -6.05 -4.08
N ASP A 227 -34.22 -5.74 -2.91
CA ASP A 227 -35.39 -4.88 -2.72
C ASP A 227 -36.66 -5.26 -3.52
N GLY A 228 -36.74 -6.49 -4.04
CA GLY A 228 -37.94 -6.99 -4.74
C GLY A 228 -38.05 -6.59 -6.23
N TYR A 229 -37.04 -5.94 -6.80
CA TYR A 229 -37.10 -5.40 -8.17
C TYR A 229 -36.20 -6.12 -9.16
N GLU A 230 -34.97 -6.46 -8.76
CA GLU A 230 -33.96 -7.01 -9.66
C GLU A 230 -33.41 -8.32 -9.10
N THR A 231 -33.42 -9.35 -9.94
CA THR A 231 -32.85 -10.67 -9.64
C THR A 231 -31.48 -10.76 -10.30
N ILE A 232 -30.44 -10.89 -9.48
CA ILE A 232 -29.05 -10.98 -9.89
C ILE A 232 -28.59 -12.44 -9.74
N GLU A 233 -27.93 -12.95 -10.78
CA GLU A 233 -27.29 -14.27 -10.74
C GLU A 233 -25.95 -14.19 -10.01
N VAL A 234 -25.76 -15.03 -8.99
CA VAL A 234 -24.53 -15.12 -8.20
C VAL A 234 -24.02 -16.55 -8.22
N LYS A 235 -22.76 -16.73 -8.59
CA LYS A 235 -22.07 -18.03 -8.52
C LYS A 235 -21.43 -18.19 -7.13
N VAL A 236 -21.67 -19.33 -6.51
CA VAL A 236 -21.15 -19.72 -5.19
C VAL A 236 -20.70 -21.18 -5.23
N LEU A 237 -20.08 -21.66 -4.16
CA LEU A 237 -19.79 -23.07 -3.95
C LEU A 237 -20.74 -23.65 -2.89
N ASP A 238 -21.07 -24.93 -3.00
CA ASP A 238 -21.85 -25.66 -1.99
C ASP A 238 -21.20 -25.74 -0.60
N CYS A 239 -19.87 -25.52 -0.55
CA CYS A 239 -19.10 -25.47 0.69
C CYS A 239 -18.92 -24.05 1.26
N ASP A 240 -19.41 -23.00 0.60
CA ASP A 240 -19.26 -21.63 1.09
C ASP A 240 -20.05 -21.41 2.38
N THR A 241 -19.45 -20.66 3.32
CA THR A 241 -20.17 -20.18 4.51
C THR A 241 -21.10 -19.02 4.15
N ILE A 242 -22.14 -18.81 4.95
CA ILE A 242 -23.16 -17.76 4.71
C ILE A 242 -22.62 -16.32 4.92
N SER A 243 -21.49 -16.18 5.61
CA SER A 243 -20.91 -14.91 6.11
C SER A 243 -20.36 -13.98 5.04
#